data_AF-A0A925Z3Q7-F1
#
_entry.id   AF-A0A925Z3Q7-F1
#
_cell.length_a   1.000
_cell.length_b   1.000
_cell.length_c   1.000
_cell.angle_alpha   90.00
_cell.angle_beta   90.00
_cell.angle_gamma   90.00
#
_symmetry.space_group_name_H-M   'P 1'
#
loop_
_entity.id
_entity.type
_entity.pdbx_description
1 polymer ?
#
loop_
_entity_poly.entity_id
_entity_poly.type
_entity_poly.pdbx_seq_one_letter_code
_entity_poly.pdbx_strand_id
1 'polypeptide(L)' 'MFDENFQVYGVRKVWRQMKREGHDLARCTVARLMRSLGLKGVMRGKRVRTTISDRGA' A
#
# COMPACT_ATOMS: atom_id res chain seq x y z
N MET A 1 6.90 -4.11 13.96
CA MET A 1 6.68 -4.72 12.63
C MET A 1 6.15 -3.76 11.55
N PHE A 2 5.01 -3.05 11.73
CA PHE A 2 4.54 -2.03 10.76
C PHE A 2 5.15 -0.64 11.02
N ASP A 3 5.28 -0.27 12.30
CA ASP A 3 5.89 0.98 12.75
C ASP A 3 7.41 1.02 12.47
N GLU A 4 8.10 -0.09 12.76
CA GLU A 4 9.52 -0.32 12.40
C GLU A 4 9.82 -0.18 10.89
N ASN A 5 8.84 -0.41 10.03
CA ASN A 5 8.99 -0.29 8.57
C ASN A 5 8.53 1.08 8.03
N PHE A 6 8.46 2.10 8.89
CA PHE A 6 8.11 3.50 8.56
C PHE A 6 6.84 3.63 7.72
N GLN A 7 5.85 2.76 7.93
CA GLN A 7 4.60 2.74 7.16
C GLN A 7 4.80 2.56 5.62
N VAL A 8 5.97 2.12 5.17
CA VAL A 8 6.28 1.89 3.74
C VAL A 8 5.61 0.61 3.23
N TYR A 9 5.21 -0.28 4.14
CA TYR A 9 4.67 -1.58 3.81
C TYR A 9 3.18 -1.49 3.50
N GLY A 10 2.85 -1.37 2.21
CA GLY A 10 1.48 -1.55 1.73
C GLY A 10 1.03 -3.00 1.73
N VAL A 11 -0.26 -3.20 1.42
CA VAL A 11 -0.94 -4.50 1.33
C VAL A 11 -0.09 -5.58 0.65
N ARG A 12 0.60 -5.22 -0.45
CA ARG A 12 1.44 -6.17 -1.20
C ARG A 12 2.66 -6.67 -0.43
N LYS A 13 3.33 -5.80 0.33
CA LYS A 13 4.54 -6.18 1.08
C LYS A 13 4.16 -6.96 2.34
N VAL A 14 3.14 -6.50 3.06
CA VAL A 14 2.59 -7.19 4.23
C VAL A 14 2.10 -8.59 3.87
N TRP A 15 1.39 -8.73 2.75
CA TRP A 15 0.93 -10.05 2.29
C TRP A 15 2.09 -11.01 1.98
N ARG A 16 3.16 -10.53 1.33
CA ARG A 16 4.34 -11.35 1.08
C ARG A 16 5.07 -11.73 2.36
N GLN A 17 5.10 -10.83 3.33
CA GLN A 17 5.70 -11.07 4.64
C GLN A 17 4.93 -12.13 5.42
N MET A 18 3.61 -12.00 5.51
CA MET A 18 2.76 -13.03 6.14
C MET A 18 2.92 -14.39 5.47
N LYS A 19 3.02 -14.42 4.13
CA LYS A 19 3.29 -15.68 3.42
C LYS A 19 4.65 -16.29 3.78
N ARG A 20 5.68 -15.48 4.02
CA ARG A 20 7.01 -15.95 4.48
C ARG A 20 6.99 -16.45 5.92
N GLU A 21 6.13 -15.88 6.75
CA GLU A 21 5.91 -16.28 8.13
C GLU A 21 4.98 -17.52 8.25
N GLY A 22 4.51 -18.06 7.12
CA GLY A 22 3.67 -19.26 7.08
C GLY A 22 2.17 -18.99 7.23
N HIS A 23 1.75 -17.73 7.26
CA HIS A 23 0.33 -17.36 7.28
C HIS A 23 -0.23 -17.34 5.85
N ASP A 24 -1.04 -18.34 5.51
CA ASP A 24 -1.77 -18.37 4.24
C ASP A 24 -3.04 -17.50 4.31
N LEU A 25 -2.84 -16.18 4.32
CA LEU A 25 -3.94 -15.22 4.24
C LEU A 25 -4.13 -14.75 2.81
N ALA A 26 -5.40 -14.71 2.39
CA ALA A 26 -5.78 -14.07 1.15
C ALA A 26 -5.40 -12.58 1.18
N ARG A 27 -5.01 -12.05 0.02
CA ARG A 27 -4.63 -10.64 -0.14
C ARG A 27 -5.72 -9.67 0.30
N CYS A 28 -6.99 -10.04 0.09
CA CYS A 28 -8.15 -9.27 0.51
C CYS A 28 -8.27 -9.19 2.04
N THR A 29 -7.89 -10.24 2.77
CA THR A 29 -7.86 -10.25 4.23
C THR A 29 -6.84 -9.25 4.76
N VAL A 30 -5.63 -9.26 4.19
CA VAL A 30 -4.58 -8.27 4.52
C VAL A 30 -5.05 -6.85 4.23
N ALA A 31 -5.69 -6.62 3.09
CA ALA A 31 -6.23 -5.30 2.73
C ALA A 31 -7.32 -4.83 3.70
N ARG A 32 -8.21 -5.74 4.13
CA ARG A 32 -9.30 -5.44 5.06
C ARG A 32 -8.76 -5.13 6.46
N LEU A 33 -7.79 -5.92 6.94
CA LEU A 33 -7.08 -5.66 8.20
C LEU A 33 -6.36 -4.32 8.19
N MET A 34 -5.59 -4.04 7.14
CA MET A 34 -4.92 -2.74 7.00
C MET A 34 -5.92 -1.58 6.97
N ARG A 35 -7.07 -1.74 6.30
CA ARG A 35 -8.12 -0.71 6.29
C ARG A 35 -8.79 -0.52 7.65
N SER A 36 -9.07 -1.61 8.37
CA SER A 36 -9.67 -1.56 9.72
C SER A 36 -8.75 -0.93 10.75
N LEU A 37 -7.43 -1.12 10.59
CA LEU A 37 -6.41 -0.54 11.46
C LEU A 37 -5.97 0.87 11.02
N GLY A 38 -6.57 1.43 9.96
CA GLY A 38 -6.18 2.74 9.42
C GLY A 38 -4.77 2.77 8.80
N LEU A 39 -4.14 1.61 8.59
CA LEU A 39 -2.79 1.48 8.07
C LEU A 39 -2.79 1.66 6.56
N LYS A 40 -2.07 2.68 6.08
CA LYS A 40 -1.91 2.96 4.65
C LYS A 40 -0.44 2.87 4.29
N GLY A 41 -0.09 1.89 3.47
CA GLY A 41 1.28 1.79 2.99
C GLY A 41 1.61 2.86 1.95
N VAL A 42 2.86 3.32 1.95
CA VAL A 42 3.37 4.23 0.92
C VAL A 42 3.37 3.54 -0.45
N MET A 43 2.63 4.10 -1.40
CA MET A 43 2.76 3.78 -2.83
C MET A 43 3.90 4.60 -3.41
N ARG A 44 4.91 3.93 -3.97
CA ARG A 44 6.02 4.62 -4.66
C ARG A 44 5.51 5.10 -6.03
N GLY A 45 5.48 6.42 -6.23
CA GLY A 45 5.20 7.04 -7.52
C GLY A 45 4.45 8.37 -7.38
N LYS A 46 5.13 9.47 -7.68
CA LYS A 46 4.46 10.72 -8.06
C LYS A 46 3.78 10.43 -9.40
N ARG A 47 2.46 10.56 -9.51
CA ARG A 47 1.78 10.56 -10.82
C ARG A 47 2.28 11.82 -11.53
N VAL A 48 3.30 11.69 -12.38
CA VAL A 48 3.80 12.80 -13.18
C VAL A 48 2.76 13.06 -14.27
N ARG A 49 1.97 14.12 -14.09
CA ARG A 49 1.00 14.58 -15.09
C ARG A 49 1.73 15.53 -16.03
N THR A 50 2.17 15.04 -17.17
CA THR A 50 2.96 15.80 -18.16
C THR A 50 2.14 16.74 -19.03
N THR A 51 0.82 16.67 -18.96
CA THR A 51 -0.08 17.52 -19.75
C THR A 51 -1.14 18.11 -18.82
N ILE A 52 -1.06 19.43 -18.62
CA ILE A 52 -2.16 20.24 -18.09
C ILE A 52 -2.74 20.90 -19.34
N SER A 53 -3.97 20.56 -19.72
CA SER A 53 -4.61 21.26 -20.85
C SER A 53 -4.68 22.74 -20.50
N ASP A 54 -4.15 23.59 -21.36
CA ASP A 54 -4.33 25.02 -21.24
C ASP A 54 -5.83 25.30 -21.32
N ARG A 55 -6.39 25.89 -20.26
CA ARG A 55 -7.79 26.33 -20.19
C ARG A 55 -7.87 27.82 -20.52
N GLY A 56 -7.07 28.26 -21.49
CA GLY A 56 -7.12 29.60 -22.07
C GLY A 56 -7.71 29.52 -23.47
N ALA A 57 -8.96 29.96 -23.58
CA ALA A 57 -9.56 30.45 -24.81
C ALA A 57 -9.10 31.88 -25.07
#